data_AF-C0DTH6-F1
#
_entry.id   AF-C0DTH6-F1
#
_cell.length_a   1.000
_cell.length_b   1.000
_cell.length_c   1.000
_cell.angle_alpha   90.00
_cell.angle_beta   90.00
_cell.angle_gamma   90.00
#
_symmetry.space_group_name_H-M   'P 1'
#
loop_
_entity.id
_entity.type
_entity.pdbx_description
1 polymer ?
#
loop_
_entity_poly.entity_id
_entity_poly.type
_entity_poly.pdbx_seq_one_letter_code
_entity_poly.pdbx_strand_id
1 'polypeptide(L)'
;MDVSEFNHLHINYRTCFADRQNHINGIENFWSQVKRHLRKFNGIPKKHFELYLKECEWRFNNNKMKYQIAMLKQMVKDSLT
;
A
#
# COMPACT_ATOMS: atom_id res chain seq x y z
N MET A 1 -20.64 -13.01 -19.85
CA MET A 1 -20.42 -12.39 -18.52
C MET A 1 -20.30 -10.91 -18.77
N ASP A 2 -21.29 -10.17 -18.30
CA ASP A 2 -21.46 -8.75 -18.57
C ASP A 2 -20.39 -7.94 -17.82
N VAL A 3 -19.58 -7.17 -18.53
CA VAL A 3 -18.47 -6.36 -17.96
C VAL A 3 -18.87 -4.87 -17.94
N SER A 4 -20.15 -4.56 -18.13
CA SER A 4 -20.66 -3.19 -18.34
C SER A 4 -20.78 -2.33 -17.07
N GLU A 5 -20.48 -2.85 -15.87
CA GLU A 5 -20.67 -2.09 -14.62
C GLU A 5 -19.43 -1.33 -14.13
N PHE A 6 -18.28 -1.44 -14.79
CA PHE A 6 -17.07 -0.73 -14.38
C PHE A 6 -16.92 0.59 -15.15
N ASN A 7 -17.61 1.63 -14.66
CA ASN A 7 -17.37 3.00 -15.10
C ASN A 7 -15.97 3.46 -14.64
N HIS A 8 -14.99 3.38 -15.54
CA HIS A 8 -13.69 4.02 -15.35
C HIS A 8 -13.85 5.54 -15.43
N LEU A 9 -14.15 6.18 -14.29
CA LEU A 9 -14.16 7.63 -14.17
C LEU A 9 -12.72 8.15 -14.31
N HIS A 10 -12.42 8.85 -15.39
CA HIS A 10 -11.12 9.49 -15.61
C HIS A 10 -11.03 10.73 -14.71
N ILE A 11 -10.31 10.61 -13.60
CA ILE A 11 -10.05 11.73 -12.68
C ILE A 11 -9.02 12.66 -13.34
N ASN A 12 -9.31 13.95 -13.40
CA ASN A 12 -8.45 14.93 -14.06
C ASN A 12 -7.26 15.32 -13.16
N TYR A 13 -6.06 14.83 -13.47
CA TYR A 13 -4.84 14.99 -12.66
C TYR A 13 -4.25 16.41 -12.61
N ARG A 14 -4.82 17.37 -13.35
CA ARG A 14 -4.30 18.75 -13.45
C ARG A 14 -4.76 19.68 -12.31
N THR A 15 -5.79 19.29 -11.58
CA THR A 15 -6.31 20.06 -10.44
C THR A 15 -5.81 19.41 -9.15
N CYS A 16 -4.98 20.12 -8.39
CA CYS A 16 -4.56 19.67 -7.05
C CYS A 16 -5.80 19.62 -6.14
N PHE A 17 -6.37 18.44 -5.94
CA PHE A 17 -7.57 18.22 -5.12
C PHE A 17 -7.31 18.17 -3.60
N ALA A 18 -6.13 18.59 -3.13
CA ALA A 18 -5.80 18.62 -1.72
C ALA A 18 -4.98 19.86 -1.36
N ASP A 19 -5.59 20.74 -0.57
CA ASP A 19 -4.90 21.70 0.27
C ASP A 19 -4.54 20.96 1.58
N ARG A 20 -3.27 20.50 1.70
CA ARG A 20 -2.61 19.71 2.78
C ARG A 20 -2.41 18.19 2.57
N GLN A 21 -1.55 17.64 3.44
CA GLN A 21 -0.65 16.46 3.34
C GLN A 21 -1.14 15.14 2.70
N ASN A 22 -2.44 14.92 2.48
CA ASN A 22 -2.95 13.68 1.87
C ASN A 22 -3.41 13.93 0.44
N HIS A 23 -2.43 14.03 -0.47
CA HIS A 23 -2.69 14.16 -1.90
C HIS A 23 -3.44 12.93 -2.45
N ILE A 24 -4.35 13.13 -3.42
CA ILE A 24 -4.99 12.03 -4.18
C ILE A 24 -3.94 11.03 -4.69
N ASN A 25 -2.78 11.52 -5.10
CA ASN A 25 -1.64 10.70 -5.52
C ASN A 25 -1.18 9.70 -4.43
N GLY A 26 -1.32 10.05 -3.15
CA GLY A 26 -1.01 9.16 -2.03
C GLY A 26 -2.01 8.01 -1.90
N ILE A 27 -3.30 8.29 -2.06
CA ILE A 27 -4.37 7.28 -2.03
C ILE A 27 -4.27 6.35 -3.25
N GLU A 28 -4.01 6.91 -4.44
CA GLU A 28 -3.79 6.09 -5.64
C GLU A 28 -2.56 5.20 -5.52
N ASN A 29 -1.46 5.74 -4.99
CA ASN A 29 -0.25 4.97 -4.72
C ASN A 29 -0.51 3.85 -3.70
N PHE A 30 -1.30 4.12 -2.65
CA PHE A 30 -1.73 3.12 -1.69
C PHE A 30 -2.45 1.96 -2.38
N TRP A 31 -3.51 2.24 -3.15
CA TRP A 31 -4.27 1.20 -3.83
C TRP A 31 -3.47 0.45 -4.90
N SER A 32 -2.51 1.11 -5.56
CA SER A 32 -1.56 0.44 -6.47
C SER A 32 -0.71 -0.60 -5.73
N GLN A 33 -0.18 -0.24 -4.55
CA GLN A 33 0.61 -1.15 -3.73
C GLN A 33 -0.22 -2.28 -3.12
N VAL A 34 -1.43 -2.00 -2.62
CA VAL A 34 -2.37 -3.01 -2.13
C VAL A 34 -2.63 -4.03 -3.23
N LYS A 35 -3.02 -3.60 -4.43
CA LYS A 35 -3.27 -4.52 -5.56
C LYS A 35 -2.06 -5.40 -5.86
N ARG A 36 -0.85 -4.82 -5.93
CA ARG A 36 0.38 -5.57 -6.19
C ARG A 36 0.70 -6.59 -5.10
N HIS A 37 0.47 -6.23 -3.83
CA HIS A 37 0.70 -7.11 -2.69
C HIS A 37 -0.31 -8.27 -2.70
N LEU A 38 -1.60 -7.95 -2.86
CA LEU A 38 -2.68 -8.93 -2.77
C LEU A 38 -2.73 -9.87 -3.99
N ARG A 39 -2.25 -9.43 -5.17
CA ARG A 39 -2.16 -10.28 -6.38
C ARG A 39 -1.29 -11.54 -6.21
N LYS A 40 -0.40 -11.56 -5.21
CA LYS A 40 0.42 -12.75 -4.91
C LYS A 40 -0.36 -13.88 -4.25
N PHE A 41 -1.53 -13.60 -3.69
CA PHE A 41 -2.40 -14.60 -3.11
C PHE A 41 -3.36 -15.13 -4.18
N ASN A 42 -3.59 -16.44 -4.23
CA ASN A 42 -4.53 -17.08 -5.16
C ASN A 42 -6.00 -16.91 -4.73
N GLY A 43 -6.34 -15.72 -4.25
CA GLY A 43 -7.61 -15.42 -3.59
C GLY A 43 -7.44 -15.21 -2.07
N ILE A 44 -8.23 -14.29 -1.53
CA ILE A 44 -8.25 -13.96 -0.10
C ILE A 44 -9.66 -14.27 0.40
N PRO A 45 -9.82 -15.09 1.46
CA PRO A 45 -11.13 -15.32 2.06
C PRO A 45 -11.77 -13.99 2.50
N LYS A 46 -13.02 -13.74 2.09
CA LYS A 46 -13.72 -12.47 2.39
C LYS A 46 -13.73 -12.14 3.89
N LYS A 47 -13.83 -13.16 4.75
CA LYS A 47 -13.81 -13.01 6.22
C LYS A 47 -12.53 -12.38 6.77
N HIS A 48 -11.42 -12.49 6.05
CA HIS A 48 -10.10 -12.04 6.48
C HIS A 48 -9.62 -10.82 5.71
N PHE A 49 -10.34 -10.40 4.67
CA PHE A 49 -9.89 -9.35 3.75
C PHE A 49 -9.56 -8.02 4.47
N GLU A 50 -10.31 -7.68 5.52
CA GLU A 50 -10.03 -6.51 6.35
C GLU A 50 -8.65 -6.55 7.03
N LEU A 51 -8.21 -7.73 7.48
CA LEU A 51 -6.91 -7.90 8.12
C LEU A 51 -5.76 -7.68 7.12
N TYR A 52 -5.92 -8.19 5.89
CA TYR A 52 -4.95 -7.97 4.81
C TYR A 52 -4.87 -6.49 4.41
N LEU A 53 -6.01 -5.78 4.38
CA LEU A 53 -6.03 -4.34 4.14
C LEU A 53 -5.32 -3.57 5.26
N LYS A 54 -5.56 -3.95 6.52
CA LYS A 54 -4.89 -3.35 7.68
C LYS A 54 -3.38 -3.58 7.67
N GLU A 55 -2.94 -4.76 7.28
CA GLU A 55 -1.52 -5.03 7.08
C GLU A 55 -0.93 -4.14 5.96
N CYS A 56 -1.63 -4.00 4.84
CA CYS A 56 -1.19 -3.15 3.75
C CYS A 56 -1.14 -1.66 4.15
N GLU A 57 -2.11 -1.18 4.94
CA GLU A 57 -2.12 0.17 5.54
C GLU A 57 -0.86 0.39 6.40
N TRP A 58 -0.56 -0.56 7.30
CA TRP A 58 0.63 -0.49 8.13
C TRP A 58 1.92 -0.47 7.30
N ARG A 59 2.03 -1.35 6.29
CA ARG A 59 3.20 -1.40 5.39
C ARG A 59 3.37 -0.12 4.59
N PHE A 60 2.28 0.50 4.15
CA PHE A 60 2.31 1.75 3.39
C PHE A 60 2.85 2.90 4.24
N ASN A 61 2.35 3.03 5.46
CA ASN A 61 2.76 4.09 6.39
C ASN A 61 4.16 3.88 6.98
N ASN A 62 4.62 2.62 7.07
CA ASN A 62 5.91 2.25 7.66
C ASN A 62 6.94 1.78 6.61
N ASN A 63 6.82 2.21 5.35
CA ASN A 63 7.54 1.60 4.22
C ASN A 63 9.06 1.81 4.18
N LYS A 64 9.68 2.41 5.19
CA LYS A 64 11.12 2.74 5.19
C LYS A 64 11.97 1.47 5.35
N MET A 65 11.89 0.58 4.37
CA MET A 65 12.60 -0.69 4.26
C MET A 65 14.11 -0.47 4.32
N LYS A 66 14.62 0.63 3.77
CA LYS A 66 16.03 1.01 3.90
C LYS A 66 16.43 1.32 5.34
N TYR A 67 15.58 2.03 6.09
CA TYR A 67 15.80 2.30 7.52
C TYR A 67 15.68 1.03 8.36
N GLN A 68 14.68 0.19 8.09
CA GLN A 68 14.48 -1.08 8.79
C GLN A 68 15.63 -2.06 8.54
N ILE A 69 16.10 -2.19 7.30
CA ILE A 69 17.28 -3.01 6.97
C ILE A 69 18.54 -2.44 7.63
N ALA A 70 18.73 -1.12 7.63
CA ALA A 70 19.86 -0.50 8.31
C ALA A 70 19.82 -0.74 9.83
N MET A 71 18.65 -0.63 10.45
CA MET A 71 18.44 -0.88 11.88
C MET A 71 18.70 -2.35 12.23
N LEU A 72 18.16 -3.30 11.45
CA LEU A 72 18.40 -4.73 11.67
C LEU A 72 19.88 -5.09 11.53
N LYS A 73 20.58 -4.52 10.53
CA LYS A 73 22.04 -4.71 10.38
C LYS A 73 22.82 -4.18 11.58
N GLN A 74 22.40 -3.04 12.14
CA GLN A 74 23.05 -2.48 13.33
C GLN A 74 22.83 -3.37 14.56
N MET A 75 21.59 -3.84 14.79
CA MET A 75 21.28 -4.73 15.92
C MET A 75 22.08 -6.05 15.86
N VAL A 76 22.22 -6.64 14.67
CA VAL A 76 23.04 -7.85 14.49
C VAL A 76 24.51 -7.56 14.79
N LYS A 77 25.04 -6.42 14.32
CA LYS A 77 26.42 -6.01 14.60
C LYS A 77 26.67 -5.85 16.10
N ASP A 78 25.76 -5.18 16.81
CA ASP A 78 25.89 -4.94 18.25
C ASP A 78 25.81 -6.25 19.06
N SER A 79 25.05 -7.25 18.59
CA SER A 79 24.98 -8.58 19.23
C SER A 79 26.20 -9.48 19.01
N LEU A 80 27.09 -9.11 18.08
CA LEU A 80 28.31 -9.85 17.73
C LEU A 80 29.57 -9.21 18.36
N THR A 81 29.41 -8.15 19.15
CA THR A 81 30.48 -7.45 19.89
C THR A 81 30.27 -7.65 21.39
#